data_AF-A9DJS1-F1
#
_entry.id   AF-A9DJS1-F1
#
_cell.length_a   1.000
_cell.length_b   1.000
_cell.length_c   1.000
_cell.angle_alpha   90.00
_cell.angle_beta   90.00
_cell.angle_gamma   90.00
#
_symmetry.space_group_name_H-M   'P 1'
#
loop_
_entity.id
_entity.type
_entity.pdbx_description
1 polymer ?
#
loop_
_entity_poly.entity_id
_entity_poly.type
_entity_poly.pdbx_seq_one_letter_code
_entity_poly.pdbx_strand_id
1 'polypeptide(L)'
;MSHQLEFCKKCVNRSFTSSEGIICGLTRRKPTFIDTCPEFKKDIEEEKKIAGRKAMQEADILGEGNEKPVPVWRTVLSILIFILVIVRLVVRCSD
;
A
#
# COMPACT_ATOMS: atom_id res chain seq x y z
N MET A 1 -7.52 10.42 -17.51
CA MET A 1 -8.43 9.69 -16.58
C MET A 1 -9.84 10.18 -16.89
N SER A 2 -10.78 9.29 -17.20
CA SER A 2 -12.18 9.67 -17.46
C SER A 2 -12.87 10.03 -16.15
N HIS A 3 -13.29 11.29 -15.99
CA HIS A 3 -14.01 11.79 -14.79
C HIS A 3 -15.20 10.90 -14.40
N GLN A 4 -15.82 10.22 -15.38
CA GLN A 4 -16.91 9.27 -15.13
C GLN A 4 -16.54 8.11 -14.20
N LEU A 5 -15.33 7.57 -14.33
CA LEU A 5 -14.90 6.39 -13.56
C LEU A 5 -14.63 6.75 -12.10
N GLU A 6 -14.04 7.93 -11.85
CA GLU A 6 -13.82 8.40 -10.48
C GLU A 6 -15.13 8.68 -9.75
N PHE A 7 -16.11 9.21 -10.48
CA PHE A 7 -17.45 9.44 -9.94
C PHE A 7 -18.17 8.11 -9.68
N CYS A 8 -18.09 7.17 -10.62
CA CYS A 8 -18.76 5.87 -10.50
C CYS A 8 -18.17 5.02 -9.37
N LYS A 9 -16.87 5.15 -9.05
CA LYS A 9 -16.25 4.48 -7.89
C LYS A 9 -16.89 4.87 -6.55
N LYS A 10 -17.43 6.09 -6.43
CA LYS A 10 -18.06 6.62 -5.20
C LYS A 10 -19.57 6.37 -5.14
N CYS A 11 -20.13 5.72 -6.16
CA CYS A 11 -21.57 5.46 -6.27
C CYS A 11 -21.93 4.11 -5.63
N VAL A 12 -23.02 4.06 -4.86
CA VAL A 12 -23.67 2.83 -4.36
C VAL A 12 -24.00 1.89 -5.51
N ASN A 13 -24.49 2.47 -6.61
CA ASN A 13 -25.01 1.74 -7.75
C ASN A 13 -23.90 1.27 -8.70
N ARG A 14 -22.65 1.14 -8.23
CA ARG A 14 -21.56 0.60 -9.06
C ARG A 14 -21.69 -0.92 -9.13
N SER A 15 -21.49 -1.46 -10.32
CA SER A 15 -21.40 -2.90 -10.53
C SER A 15 -20.18 -3.20 -11.39
N PHE A 16 -19.67 -4.42 -11.30
CA PHE A 16 -18.48 -4.85 -12.03
C PHE A 16 -18.83 -6.06 -12.88
N THR A 17 -18.46 -6.00 -14.15
CA THR A 17 -18.55 -7.14 -15.05
C THR A 17 -17.19 -7.41 -15.68
N SER A 18 -16.84 -8.69 -15.80
CA SER A 18 -15.52 -9.09 -16.31
C SER A 18 -15.27 -8.67 -17.76
N SER A 19 -16.33 -8.44 -18.53
CA SER A 19 -16.25 -8.09 -19.95
C SER A 19 -16.03 -6.59 -20.20
N GLU A 20 -16.61 -5.73 -19.36
CA GLU A 20 -16.70 -4.28 -19.61
C GLU A 20 -16.08 -3.42 -18.49
N GLY A 21 -15.75 -4.02 -17.35
CA GLY A 21 -15.20 -3.35 -16.17
C GLY A 21 -16.29 -2.75 -15.28
N ILE A 22 -16.10 -1.50 -14.85
CA ILE A 22 -17.06 -0.78 -14.00
C ILE A 22 -18.26 -0.35 -14.86
N ILE A 23 -19.44 -0.88 -14.50
CA ILE A 23 -20.74 -0.56 -15.11
C ILE A 23 -21.68 0.02 -14.04
N CYS A 24 -22.73 0.71 -14.48
CA CYS A 24 -23.80 1.12 -13.58
C CYS A 24 -24.72 -0.09 -13.29
N GLY A 25 -24.96 -0.41 -12.02
CA GLY A 25 -25.85 -1.49 -11.58
C GLY A 25 -27.32 -1.25 -11.90
N LEU A 26 -27.73 0.01 -12.07
CA LEU A 26 -29.10 0.38 -12.45
C LEU A 26 -29.37 0.13 -13.94
N THR A 27 -28.45 0.58 -14.80
CA THR A 27 -28.63 0.50 -16.26
C THR A 27 -27.95 -0.71 -16.89
N ARG A 28 -27.08 -1.42 -16.15
CA ARG A 28 -26.19 -2.47 -16.63
C ARG A 28 -25.34 -2.07 -17.85
N ARG A 29 -25.05 -0.78 -17.98
CA ARG A 29 -24.25 -0.21 -19.08
C ARG A 29 -23.10 0.62 -18.54
N LYS A 30 -22.11 0.87 -19.38
CA LYS A 30 -21.04 1.83 -19.08
C LYS A 30 -21.63 3.23 -18.83
N PRO A 31 -21.12 3.97 -17.83
CA PRO A 31 -21.54 5.34 -17.58
C PRO A 31 -21.22 6.24 -18.77
N THR A 32 -22.25 6.84 -19.38
CA THR A 32 -22.15 7.74 -20.54
C THR A 32 -22.29 9.22 -20.18
N PHE A 33 -22.39 9.56 -18.89
CA PHE A 33 -22.53 10.95 -18.45
C PHE A 33 -21.23 11.74 -18.64
N ILE A 34 -21.34 13.05 -18.87
CA ILE A 34 -20.17 13.91 -19.14
C ILE A 34 -19.67 14.56 -17.85
N ASP A 35 -20.58 15.05 -17.01
CA ASP A 35 -20.25 15.86 -15.84
C ASP A 35 -20.83 15.28 -14.54
N THR A 36 -22.13 14.97 -14.53
CA THR A 36 -22.83 14.44 -13.34
C THR A 36 -23.83 13.35 -13.74
N CYS A 37 -24.10 12.43 -12.81
CA CYS A 37 -25.08 11.36 -12.97
C CYS A 37 -26.32 11.68 -12.10
N PRO A 38 -27.53 11.74 -12.67
CA PRO A 38 -28.75 12.05 -11.91
C PRO A 38 -29.11 10.96 -10.88
N GLU A 39 -28.74 9.72 -11.19
CA GLU A 39 -28.95 8.54 -10.34
C GLU A 39 -27.74 8.29 -9.41
N PHE A 40 -26.85 9.26 -9.29
CA PHE A 40 -25.71 9.16 -8.39
C PHE A 40 -26.18 9.19 -6.95
N LYS A 41 -26.10 8.04 -6.32
CA LYS A 41 -26.29 7.92 -4.88
C LYS A 41 -24.93 7.70 -4.22
N LYS A 42 -24.47 8.70 -3.49
CA LYS A 42 -23.22 8.63 -2.74
C LYS A 42 -23.35 7.60 -1.62
N ASP A 43 -22.40 6.68 -1.53
CA ASP A 43 -22.38 5.68 -0.47
C ASP A 43 -21.76 6.28 0.81
N ILE A 44 -22.61 6.87 1.66
CA ILE A 44 -22.19 7.49 2.93
C ILE A 44 -21.67 6.43 3.92
N GLU A 45 -22.11 5.18 3.79
CA GLU A 45 -21.72 4.09 4.70
C GLU A 45 -20.33 3.53 4.35
N GLU A 46 -20.01 3.40 3.07
CA GLU A 46 -18.66 3.13 2.58
C GLU A 46 -17.70 4.27 2.90
N GLU A 47 -18.11 5.55 2.81
CA GLU A 47 -17.23 6.66 3.22
C GLU A 47 -16.85 6.59 4.69
N LYS A 48 -17.77 6.24 5.59
CA LYS A 48 -17.44 6.01 7.00
C LYS A 48 -16.49 4.83 7.20
N LYS A 49 -16.69 3.72 6.46
CA LYS A 49 -15.79 2.56 6.51
C LYS A 49 -14.40 2.85 5.93
N ILE A 50 -14.31 3.67 4.88
CA ILE A 50 -13.04 4.06 4.26
C ILE A 50 -12.32 5.09 5.13
N ALA A 51 -13.04 6.06 5.71
CA ALA A 51 -12.46 7.03 6.65
C ALA A 51 -11.92 6.34 7.91
N GLY A 52 -12.66 5.36 8.46
CA GLY A 52 -12.20 4.54 9.58
C GLY A 52 -10.94 3.74 9.26
N ARG A 53 -10.87 3.11 8.06
CA ARG A 53 -9.67 2.37 7.63
C ARG A 53 -8.46 3.28 7.37
N LYS A 54 -8.67 4.49 6.83
CA LYS A 54 -7.59 5.47 6.62
C LYS A 54 -7.01 5.97 7.94
N ALA A 55 -7.85 6.33 8.91
CA ALA A 55 -7.39 6.78 10.22
C ALA A 55 -6.58 5.67 10.95
N MET A 56 -6.97 4.40 10.78
CA MET A 56 -6.23 3.27 11.33
C MET A 56 -4.90 3.03 10.61
N GLN A 57 -4.84 3.21 9.29
CA GLN A 57 -3.62 3.05 8.50
C GLN A 57 -2.60 4.16 8.76
N GLU A 58 -3.05 5.40 8.98
CA GLU A 58 -2.17 6.52 9.35
C GLU A 58 -1.53 6.30 10.74
N ALA A 59 -2.23 5.63 11.65
CA ALA A 59 -1.68 5.22 12.94
C ALA A 59 -0.60 4.12 12.81
N ASP A 60 -0.74 3.22 11.83
CA ASP A 60 0.22 2.14 11.54
C ASP A 60 1.49 2.67 10.81
N ILE A 61 1.33 3.65 9.92
CA ILE A 61 2.43 4.29 9.17
C ILE A 61 3.36 5.09 10.08
N LEU A 62 2.86 5.63 11.21
CA LEU A 62 3.68 6.31 12.21
C LEU A 62 4.41 5.33 13.15
N GLY A 63 4.23 4.01 12.95
CA GLY A 63 4.65 2.97 13.90
C GLY A 63 5.69 1.97 13.40
N GLU A 64 6.14 1.97 12.14
CA GLU A 64 7.13 0.98 11.68
C GLU A 64 8.26 1.58 10.82
N GLY A 65 9.28 2.09 11.51
CA GLY A 65 10.64 1.95 11.00
C GLY A 65 11.02 0.47 11.01
N ASN A 66 11.30 -0.10 9.84
CA ASN A 66 11.80 -1.48 9.69
C ASN A 66 13.25 -1.59 10.21
N GLU A 67 13.42 -1.52 11.53
CA GLU A 67 14.64 -1.86 12.24
C GLU A 67 14.47 -3.26 12.83
N LYS A 68 14.71 -4.29 12.02
CA LYS A 68 14.83 -5.66 12.56
C LYS A 68 15.98 -5.62 13.58
N PRO A 69 15.73 -5.84 14.89
CA PRO A 69 16.80 -5.78 15.87
C PRO A 69 17.77 -6.91 15.57
N VAL A 70 18.97 -6.55 15.10
CA VAL A 70 20.02 -7.54 14.86
C VAL A 70 20.45 -8.11 16.22
N PRO A 71 20.48 -9.44 16.37
CA PRO A 71 20.81 -10.03 17.65
C PRO A 71 22.29 -9.78 17.98
N VAL A 72 22.58 -9.35 19.21
CA VAL A 72 23.92 -8.89 19.66
C VAL A 72 25.01 -9.91 19.34
N TRP A 73 24.73 -11.21 19.48
CA TRP A 73 25.68 -12.29 19.16
C TRP A 73 26.20 -12.25 17.71
N ARG A 74 25.40 -11.77 16.76
CA ARG A 74 25.72 -11.72 15.34
C ARG A 74 26.67 -10.56 15.06
N THR A 75 26.47 -9.44 15.75
CA THR A 75 27.39 -8.30 15.71
C THR A 75 28.74 -8.66 16.33
N VAL A 76 28.73 -9.30 17.51
CA VAL A 76 29.96 -9.77 18.18
C VAL A 76 30.71 -10.77 17.30
N LEU A 77 30.02 -11.75 16.72
CA LEU A 77 30.63 -12.74 15.82
C LEU A 77 31.27 -12.07 14.58
N SER A 78 30.59 -11.09 13.98
CA SER A 78 31.09 -10.36 12.82
C SER A 78 32.36 -9.56 13.15
N ILE A 79 32.42 -8.92 14.33
CA ILE A 79 33.60 -8.18 14.78
C ILE A 79 34.78 -9.12 15.00
N LEU A 80 34.58 -10.25 15.67
CA LEU A 80 35.64 -11.23 15.92
C LEU A 80 36.24 -11.77 14.62
N ILE A 81 35.40 -12.10 13.64
CA ILE A 81 35.85 -12.56 12.32
C ILE A 81 36.68 -11.46 11.63
N PHE A 82 36.22 -10.21 11.68
CA PHE A 82 36.92 -9.09 11.04
C PHE A 82 38.31 -8.86 11.66
N ILE A 83 38.42 -8.91 13.00
CA ILE A 83 39.70 -8.81 13.71
C ILE A 83 40.64 -9.94 13.30
N LEU A 84 40.16 -11.19 13.26
CA LEU A 84 40.98 -12.32 12.82
C LEU A 84 41.48 -12.18 11.38
N VAL A 85 40.64 -11.66 10.48
CA VAL A 85 41.04 -11.38 9.09
C VAL A 85 42.11 -10.29 9.05
N ILE A 86 41.93 -9.18 9.77
CA ILE A 86 42.93 -8.10 9.82
C ILE A 86 44.25 -8.61 10.38
N VAL A 87 44.24 -9.34 11.49
CA VAL A 87 45.46 -9.92 12.08
C VAL A 87 46.15 -10.82 11.07
N ARG A 88 45.39 -11.70 10.39
CA ARG A 88 45.95 -12.57 9.35
C ARG A 88 46.54 -11.77 8.19
N LEU A 89 45.90 -10.67 7.76
CA LEU A 89 46.40 -9.80 6.70
C LEU A 89 47.67 -9.07 7.13
N VAL A 90 47.73 -8.53 8.34
CA VAL A 90 48.92 -7.84 8.85
C VAL A 90 50.10 -8.80 8.98
N VAL A 91 49.88 -10.00 9.53
CA VAL A 91 50.92 -11.03 9.60
C VAL A 91 51.39 -11.44 8.20
N ARG A 92 50.48 -11.54 7.24
CA ARG A 92 50.82 -11.89 5.85
C ARG A 92 51.48 -10.74 5.06
N CYS A 93 51.26 -9.49 5.45
CA CYS A 93 51.92 -8.32 4.86
C CYS A 93 53.28 -8.00 5.53
N SER A 94 53.55 -8.58 6.70
CA SER A 94 54.80 -8.39 7.44
C SER A 94 55.85 -9.48 7.13
N ASP A 95 55.51 -10.43 6.27
CA ASP A 95 56.37 -11.48 5.70
C ASP A 95 56.59 -11.16 4.21
#